data_AF-A0A520Z580-F1
#
_entry.id   AF-A0A520Z580-F1
#
_cell.length_a   1.000
_cell.length_b   1.000
_cell.length_c   1.000
_cell.angle_alpha   90.00
_cell.angle_beta   90.00
_cell.angle_gamma   90.00
#
_symmetry.space_group_name_H-M   'P 1'
#
loop_
_entity.id
_entity.type
_entity.pdbx_description
1 polymer ?
#
loop_
_entity_poly.entity_id
_entity_poly.type
_entity_poly.pdbx_seq_one_letter_code
_entity_poly.pdbx_strand_id
1 'polypeptide(L)'
;MNINDNIESPLELRVSFNKLLEHYEESINSKDKDEVKRAKLVLKTAEKFPELRDGFTDLKVLKEREKEIEFILRDAFNPLLTLNEIKTASVPFHNMIFNSSNRFKDIVKTAGKDFNLEIKNMLKDDVYIIACTIILQACYGHKLNFKRPFLYEIPDAEGIMRY
;
A
#
# COMPACT_ATOMS: atom_id res chain seq x y z
N MET A 1 4.63 15.28 -7.28
CA MET A 1 3.15 15.25 -7.36
C MET A 1 2.71 14.86 -5.98
N ASN A 2 1.89 15.67 -5.32
CA ASN A 2 1.48 15.36 -3.95
C ASN A 2 0.28 14.40 -4.00
N ILE A 3 0.25 13.46 -3.07
CA ILE A 3 -0.87 12.52 -2.85
C ILE A 3 -2.20 13.29 -2.75
N ASN A 4 -2.20 14.42 -2.06
CA ASN A 4 -3.41 15.15 -1.71
C ASN A 4 -3.89 16.13 -2.81
N ASP A 5 -3.14 16.33 -3.89
CA ASP A 5 -3.46 17.36 -4.91
C ASP A 5 -4.79 17.11 -5.66
N ASN A 6 -5.26 15.85 -5.72
CA ASN A 6 -6.41 15.45 -6.54
C ASN A 6 -7.55 14.81 -5.73
N ILE A 7 -7.54 14.99 -4.40
CA ILE A 7 -8.57 14.46 -3.50
C ILE A 7 -9.13 15.60 -2.66
N GLU A 8 -10.45 15.76 -2.67
CA GLU A 8 -11.15 16.59 -1.69
C GLU A 8 -11.42 15.74 -0.44
N SER A 9 -10.73 16.03 0.65
CA SER A 9 -10.79 15.22 1.87
C SER A 9 -10.54 16.07 3.12
N PRO A 10 -11.25 15.81 4.24
CA PRO A 10 -10.95 16.41 5.53
C PRO A 10 -9.70 15.81 6.20
N LEU A 11 -9.12 14.76 5.62
CA LEU A 11 -7.89 14.10 6.06
C LEU A 11 -6.72 14.42 5.13
N GLU A 12 -5.54 14.62 5.71
CA GLU A 12 -4.27 14.64 4.98
C GLU A 12 -3.69 13.22 4.92
N LEU A 13 -3.50 12.70 3.71
CA LEU A 13 -2.92 11.39 3.46
C LEU A 13 -1.40 11.46 3.44
N ARG A 14 -0.75 10.65 4.27
CA ARG A 14 0.70 10.42 4.30
C ARG A 14 1.00 8.94 4.19
N VAL A 15 2.00 8.57 3.40
CA VAL A 15 2.48 7.19 3.31
C VAL A 15 3.60 7.01 4.31
N SER A 16 3.49 6.00 5.18
CA SER A 16 4.56 5.58 6.07
C SER A 16 4.59 4.07 6.24
N PHE A 17 5.77 3.56 6.62
CA PHE A 17 6.00 2.15 6.94
C PHE A 17 6.09 1.93 8.46
N ASN A 18 5.78 2.95 9.27
CA ASN A 18 5.96 2.94 10.71
C ASN A 18 5.32 1.72 11.39
N LYS A 19 4.09 1.34 11.02
CA LYS A 19 3.44 0.15 11.60
C LYS A 19 4.18 -1.15 11.36
N LEU A 20 4.81 -1.30 10.19
CA LEU A 20 5.64 -2.47 9.90
C LEU A 20 6.98 -2.39 10.67
N LEU A 21 7.56 -1.20 10.78
CA LEU A 21 8.80 -0.98 11.54
C LEU A 21 8.61 -1.26 13.05
N GLU A 22 7.48 -0.87 13.64
CA GLU A 22 7.12 -1.21 15.02
C GLU A 22 7.13 -2.73 15.25
N HIS A 23 6.64 -3.53 14.30
CA HIS A 23 6.70 -4.99 14.40
C HIS A 23 8.16 -5.50 14.38
N TYR A 24 9.03 -4.89 13.58
CA TYR A 24 10.46 -5.25 13.60
C TYR A 24 11.16 -4.79 14.89
N GLU A 25 10.73 -3.70 15.52
CA GLU A 25 11.24 -3.27 16.84
C GLU A 25 10.94 -4.32 17.91
N GLU A 26 9.71 -4.84 17.92
CA GLU A 26 9.33 -5.95 18.80
C GLU A 26 10.17 -7.21 18.50
N SER A 27 10.40 -7.50 17.21
CA SER A 27 11.16 -8.65 16.72
C SER A 27 12.63 -8.66 17.17
N ILE A 28 13.21 -7.51 17.58
CA ILE A 28 14.57 -7.45 18.16
C ILE A 28 14.69 -8.30 19.43
N ASN A 29 13.58 -8.48 20.16
CA ASN A 29 13.54 -9.24 21.40
C ASN A 29 13.24 -10.74 21.19
N SER A 30 13.14 -11.19 19.93
CA SER A 30 12.88 -12.59 19.61
C SER A 30 14.04 -13.50 20.05
N LYS A 31 13.71 -14.76 20.34
CA LYS A 31 14.70 -15.82 20.60
C LYS A 31 15.34 -16.34 19.32
N ASP A 32 14.71 -16.09 18.16
CA ASP A 32 15.24 -16.48 16.86
C ASP A 32 16.31 -15.47 16.40
N LYS A 33 17.54 -15.95 16.24
CA LYS A 33 18.68 -15.11 15.84
C LYS A 33 18.53 -14.55 14.43
N ASP A 34 17.87 -15.25 13.52
CA ASP A 34 17.73 -14.81 12.14
C ASP A 34 16.61 -13.78 12.00
N GLU A 35 15.53 -13.92 12.78
CA GLU A 35 14.50 -12.90 12.94
C GLU A 35 15.11 -11.58 13.48
N VAL A 36 15.92 -11.66 14.55
CA VAL A 36 16.59 -10.49 15.13
C VAL A 36 17.55 -9.84 14.13
N LYS A 37 18.30 -10.63 13.35
CA LYS A 37 19.19 -10.09 12.29
C LYS A 37 18.37 -9.38 11.21
N ARG A 38 17.27 -9.98 10.75
CA ARG A 38 16.39 -9.40 9.74
C ARG A 38 15.81 -8.07 10.22
N ALA A 39 15.26 -8.05 11.43
CA ALA A 39 14.72 -6.86 12.07
C ALA A 39 15.75 -5.71 12.13
N LYS A 40 16.96 -5.98 12.62
CA LYS A 40 18.05 -4.99 12.69
C LYS A 40 18.42 -4.42 11.32
N LEU A 41 18.45 -5.25 10.27
CA LEU A 41 18.74 -4.79 8.92
C LEU A 41 17.64 -3.89 8.38
N VAL A 42 16.37 -4.23 8.60
CA VAL A 42 15.23 -3.40 8.16
C VAL A 42 15.24 -2.05 8.87
N LEU A 43 15.37 -2.06 10.20
CA LEU A 43 15.37 -0.84 11.00
C LEU A 43 16.55 0.07 10.62
N LYS A 44 17.75 -0.49 10.45
CA LYS A 44 18.92 0.27 9.99
C LYS A 44 18.74 0.88 8.59
N THR A 45 18.01 0.21 7.70
CA THR A 45 17.68 0.78 6.38
C THR A 45 16.70 1.94 6.54
N ALA A 46 15.67 1.78 7.37
CA ALA A 46 14.68 2.84 7.62
C ALA A 46 15.27 4.06 8.35
N GLU A 47 16.21 3.86 9.29
CA GLU A 47 16.91 4.95 10.01
C GLU A 47 17.65 5.92 9.08
N LYS A 48 18.13 5.44 7.92
CA LYS A 48 18.80 6.28 6.92
C LYS A 48 17.84 7.22 6.18
N PHE A 49 16.55 6.90 6.22
CA PHE A 49 15.49 7.61 5.48
C PHE A 49 14.29 7.82 6.41
N PRO A 50 14.39 8.76 7.37
CA PRO A 50 13.34 9.01 8.37
C PRO A 50 11.97 9.28 7.74
N GLU A 51 11.93 9.82 6.52
CA GLU A 51 10.69 10.05 5.77
C GLU A 51 9.85 8.77 5.60
N LEU A 52 10.48 7.58 5.53
CA LEU A 52 9.79 6.31 5.42
C LEU A 52 9.07 5.90 6.73
N ARG A 53 9.47 6.47 7.87
CA ARG A 53 8.81 6.29 9.17
C ARG A 53 7.83 7.42 9.47
N ASP A 54 8.27 8.66 9.36
CA ASP A 54 7.48 9.86 9.73
C ASP A 54 6.34 10.12 8.74
N GLY A 55 6.52 9.63 7.52
CA GLY A 55 5.57 9.67 6.44
C GLY A 55 5.75 10.84 5.50
N PHE A 56 5.37 10.65 4.25
CA PHE A 56 5.56 11.65 3.18
C PHE A 56 4.31 11.81 2.34
N THR A 57 4.23 12.95 1.65
CA THR A 57 3.14 13.33 0.75
C THR A 57 3.59 13.44 -0.71
N ASP A 58 4.87 13.67 -0.99
CA ASP A 58 5.40 13.71 -2.36
C ASP A 58 5.64 12.30 -2.89
N LEU A 59 4.92 11.96 -3.96
CA LEU A 59 5.02 10.67 -4.63
C LEU A 59 6.39 10.39 -5.23
N LYS A 60 7.24 11.42 -5.43
CA LYS A 60 8.62 11.22 -5.89
C LYS A 60 9.43 10.33 -4.93
N VAL A 61 9.14 10.39 -3.63
CA VAL A 61 9.82 9.58 -2.61
C VAL A 61 9.67 8.08 -2.90
N LEU A 62 8.51 7.63 -3.40
CA LEU A 62 8.30 6.22 -3.75
C LEU A 62 9.25 5.74 -4.84
N LYS A 63 9.55 6.61 -5.81
CA LYS A 63 10.49 6.31 -6.90
C LYS A 63 11.94 6.44 -6.44
N GLU A 64 12.25 7.47 -5.67
CA GLU A 64 13.61 7.74 -5.16
C GLU A 64 14.07 6.72 -4.12
N ARG A 65 13.13 6.05 -3.43
CA ARG A 65 13.38 5.06 -2.37
C ARG A 65 12.86 3.67 -2.73
N GLU A 66 12.65 3.39 -4.02
CA GLU A 66 12.03 2.13 -4.48
C GLU A 66 12.74 0.90 -3.90
N LYS A 67 14.08 0.88 -3.92
CA LYS A 67 14.89 -0.24 -3.43
C LYS A 67 14.76 -0.44 -1.92
N GLU A 68 14.76 0.65 -1.18
CA GLU A 68 14.63 0.66 0.28
C GLU A 68 13.23 0.20 0.70
N ILE A 69 12.20 0.69 0.00
CA ILE A 69 10.81 0.29 0.20
C ILE A 69 10.63 -1.21 -0.10
N GLU A 70 11.16 -1.69 -1.23
CA GLU A 70 11.13 -3.11 -1.57
C GLU A 70 11.82 -3.97 -0.49
N PHE A 71 12.96 -3.50 0.03
CA PHE A 71 13.68 -4.18 1.09
C PHE A 71 12.90 -4.23 2.42
N ILE A 72 12.25 -3.13 2.81
CA ILE A 72 11.40 -3.05 4.01
C ILE A 72 10.18 -4.00 3.86
N LEU A 73 9.56 -4.01 2.67
CA LEU A 73 8.35 -4.78 2.39
C LEU A 73 8.61 -6.26 2.07
N ARG A 74 9.86 -6.70 1.94
CA ARG A 74 10.20 -8.05 1.46
C ARG A 74 9.54 -9.19 2.24
N ASP A 75 9.28 -9.04 3.53
CA ASP A 75 8.67 -10.12 4.33
C ASP A 75 7.16 -10.20 4.04
N ALA A 76 6.51 -9.07 3.77
CA ALA A 76 5.13 -9.03 3.28
C ALA A 76 5.02 -9.46 1.81
N PHE A 77 6.06 -9.22 1.00
CA PHE A 77 6.18 -9.54 -0.42
C PHE A 77 7.29 -10.57 -0.66
N ASN A 78 7.20 -11.73 -0.01
CA ASN A 78 8.23 -12.75 -0.09
C ASN A 78 8.47 -13.18 -1.55
N PRO A 79 9.71 -13.08 -2.08
CA PRO A 79 10.03 -13.42 -3.47
C PRO A 79 9.53 -14.80 -3.91
N LEU A 80 9.56 -15.79 -3.00
CA LEU A 80 9.11 -17.16 -3.25
C LEU A 80 7.60 -17.27 -3.46
N LEU A 81 6.83 -16.35 -2.89
CA LEU A 81 5.37 -16.36 -2.97
C LEU A 81 4.84 -15.44 -4.08
N THR A 82 5.70 -14.65 -4.72
CA THR A 82 5.28 -13.65 -5.72
C THR A 82 4.56 -14.21 -6.93
N LEU A 83 4.74 -15.49 -7.28
CA LEU A 83 4.01 -16.17 -8.35
C LEU A 83 2.71 -16.82 -7.89
N ASN A 84 2.54 -17.02 -6.58
CA ASN A 84 1.37 -17.69 -6.01
C ASN A 84 0.38 -16.70 -5.41
N GLU A 85 0.85 -15.57 -4.88
CA GLU A 85 0.02 -14.56 -4.25
C GLU A 85 -0.17 -13.36 -5.16
N ILE A 86 -1.37 -12.79 -5.15
CA ILE A 86 -1.64 -11.48 -5.76
C ILE A 86 -1.54 -10.46 -4.63
N LYS A 87 -0.48 -9.65 -4.66
CA LYS A 87 -0.24 -8.60 -3.66
C LYS A 87 0.16 -7.30 -4.33
N THR A 88 -0.36 -6.20 -3.82
CA THR A 88 -0.05 -4.83 -4.24
C THR A 88 0.03 -3.91 -3.04
N ALA A 89 0.99 -3.00 -3.03
CA ALA A 89 1.03 -1.86 -2.13
C ALA A 89 0.71 -0.60 -2.93
N SER A 90 -0.33 0.12 -2.51
CA SER A 90 -0.78 1.36 -3.11
C SER A 90 -1.15 2.37 -2.04
N VAL A 91 -1.22 3.64 -2.43
CA VAL A 91 -1.78 4.68 -1.56
C VAL A 91 -3.30 4.52 -1.55
N PRO A 92 -3.97 4.55 -0.38
CA PRO A 92 -5.42 4.45 -0.32
C PRO A 92 -6.11 5.44 -1.26
N PHE A 93 -7.15 5.00 -1.97
CA PHE A 93 -7.92 5.82 -2.92
C PHE A 93 -7.15 6.30 -4.17
N HIS A 94 -5.91 5.84 -4.36
CA HIS A 94 -5.14 6.07 -5.58
C HIS A 94 -4.93 4.77 -6.35
N ASN A 95 -4.91 4.89 -7.68
CA ASN A 95 -4.59 3.79 -8.59
C ASN A 95 -3.08 3.52 -8.73
N MET A 96 -2.24 4.24 -7.97
CA MET A 96 -0.79 4.14 -8.09
C MET A 96 -0.26 3.03 -7.16
N ILE A 97 0.32 2.02 -7.79
CA ILE A 97 0.99 0.88 -7.13
C ILE A 97 2.49 1.15 -7.09
N PHE A 98 3.09 1.01 -5.92
CA PHE A 98 4.54 1.20 -5.72
C PHE A 98 5.27 -0.08 -5.30
N ASN A 99 4.56 -1.16 -4.98
CA ASN A 99 5.15 -2.50 -4.86
C ASN A 99 4.12 -3.56 -5.28
N SER A 100 4.55 -4.63 -5.95
CA SER A 100 3.64 -5.67 -6.41
C SER A 100 4.31 -7.04 -6.62
N SER A 101 3.53 -8.09 -6.40
CA SER A 101 3.89 -9.48 -6.73
C SER A 101 4.02 -9.69 -8.24
N ASN A 102 4.84 -10.66 -8.66
CA ASN A 102 5.01 -11.04 -10.06
C ASN A 102 3.69 -11.53 -10.68
N ARG A 103 2.89 -12.31 -9.96
CA ARG A 103 1.57 -12.77 -10.41
C ARG A 103 0.65 -11.62 -10.79
N PHE A 104 0.64 -10.54 -9.98
CA PHE A 104 -0.12 -9.34 -10.31
C PHE A 104 0.44 -8.64 -11.56
N LYS A 105 1.76 -8.51 -11.68
CA LYS A 105 2.39 -7.92 -12.87
C LYS A 105 2.05 -8.69 -14.15
N ASP A 106 2.00 -10.02 -14.07
CA ASP A 106 1.62 -10.88 -15.19
C ASP A 106 0.14 -10.69 -15.57
N ILE A 107 -0.77 -10.59 -14.59
CA ILE A 107 -2.20 -10.30 -14.83
C ILE A 107 -2.36 -8.97 -15.56
N VAL A 108 -1.72 -7.89 -15.08
CA VAL A 108 -1.78 -6.57 -15.70
C VAL A 108 -1.18 -6.58 -17.10
N LYS A 109 -0.07 -7.30 -17.31
CA LYS A 109 0.56 -7.45 -18.62
C LYS A 109 -0.35 -8.16 -19.63
N THR A 110 -1.09 -9.17 -19.18
CA THR A 110 -2.06 -9.90 -20.00
C THR A 110 -3.27 -9.03 -20.37
N ALA A 111 -3.68 -8.12 -19.50
CA ALA A 111 -4.79 -7.19 -19.76
C ALA A 111 -4.54 -6.21 -20.93
N GLY A 112 -3.29 -6.09 -21.38
CA GLY A 112 -2.90 -5.27 -22.52
C GLY A 112 -2.21 -3.96 -22.14
N LYS A 113 -1.54 -3.34 -23.11
CA LYS A 113 -0.73 -2.11 -22.88
C LYS A 113 -1.56 -0.88 -22.52
N ASP A 114 -2.82 -0.86 -22.91
CA ASP A 114 -3.74 0.25 -22.67
C ASP A 114 -4.57 0.06 -21.39
N PHE A 115 -4.34 -1.04 -20.65
CA PHE A 115 -5.05 -1.33 -19.42
C PHE A 115 -4.56 -0.41 -18.29
N ASN A 116 -5.48 0.41 -17.78
CA ASN A 116 -5.27 1.21 -16.58
C ASN A 116 -6.07 0.60 -15.43
N LEU A 117 -5.36 0.20 -14.37
CA LEU A 117 -6.02 -0.30 -13.17
C LEU A 117 -6.79 0.84 -12.50
N GLU A 118 -8.07 0.62 -12.25
CA GLU A 118 -8.95 1.59 -11.61
C GLU A 118 -9.95 0.91 -10.70
N ILE A 119 -10.17 1.48 -9.51
CA ILE A 119 -11.23 1.03 -8.60
C ILE A 119 -12.58 1.48 -9.17
N LYS A 120 -13.41 0.52 -9.60
CA LYS A 120 -14.67 0.82 -10.30
C LYS A 120 -15.81 1.25 -9.38
N ASN A 121 -15.75 0.89 -8.11
CA ASN A 121 -16.83 1.11 -7.14
C ASN A 121 -16.50 2.14 -6.05
N MET A 122 -15.58 3.07 -6.31
CA MET A 122 -15.36 4.25 -5.48
C MET A 122 -15.40 5.51 -6.32
N LEU A 123 -16.51 6.23 -6.22
CA LEU A 123 -16.61 7.59 -6.73
C LEU A 123 -15.82 8.54 -5.81
N LYS A 124 -15.45 9.71 -6.33
CA LYS A 124 -14.70 10.71 -5.53
C LYS A 124 -15.44 11.08 -4.24
N ASP A 125 -16.76 11.24 -4.31
CA ASP A 125 -17.60 11.59 -3.16
C ASP A 125 -17.61 10.48 -2.08
N ASP A 126 -17.44 9.22 -2.47
CA ASP A 126 -17.36 8.10 -1.53
C ASP A 126 -16.14 8.23 -0.62
N VAL A 127 -15.02 8.74 -1.15
CA VAL A 127 -13.78 8.95 -0.38
C VAL A 127 -13.98 9.99 0.72
N TYR A 128 -14.67 11.09 0.39
CA TYR A 128 -14.99 12.14 1.36
C TYR A 128 -15.91 11.61 2.47
N ILE A 129 -16.94 10.85 2.10
CA ILE A 129 -17.85 10.22 3.07
C ILE A 129 -17.08 9.26 3.99
N ILE A 130 -16.21 8.41 3.43
CA ILE A 130 -15.36 7.51 4.22
C ILE A 130 -14.49 8.29 5.20
N ALA A 131 -13.82 9.36 4.75
CA ALA A 131 -13.01 10.20 5.61
C ALA A 131 -13.81 10.80 6.78
N CYS A 132 -15.01 11.32 6.51
CA CYS A 132 -15.94 11.80 7.53
C CYS A 132 -16.36 10.69 8.51
N THR A 133 -16.64 9.47 8.04
CA THR A 133 -16.99 8.35 8.93
C THR A 133 -15.83 7.96 9.85
N ILE A 134 -14.59 8.01 9.36
CA ILE A 134 -13.38 7.77 10.18
C ILE A 134 -13.27 8.83 11.27
N ILE A 135 -13.48 10.11 10.94
CA ILE A 135 -13.45 11.21 11.93
C ILE A 135 -14.57 11.04 12.97
N LEU A 136 -15.80 10.73 12.54
CA LEU A 136 -16.91 10.47 13.46
C LEU A 136 -16.62 9.33 14.42
N GLN A 137 -15.99 8.25 13.94
CA GLN A 137 -15.59 7.15 14.81
C GLN A 137 -14.44 7.52 15.75
N ALA A 138 -13.37 8.12 15.22
CA ALA A 138 -12.14 8.38 15.98
C ALA A 138 -12.28 9.53 16.98
N CYS A 139 -13.00 10.60 16.62
CA CYS A 139 -13.12 11.80 17.45
C CYS A 139 -14.41 11.82 18.28
N TYR A 140 -15.49 11.18 17.82
CA TYR A 140 -16.81 11.27 18.45
C TYR A 140 -17.38 9.92 18.89
N GLY A 141 -16.69 8.80 18.64
CA GLY A 141 -17.11 7.46 19.05
C GLY A 141 -18.30 6.89 18.27
N HIS A 142 -18.75 7.55 17.20
CA HIS A 142 -19.86 7.08 16.37
C HIS A 142 -19.38 6.02 15.38
N LYS A 143 -19.76 4.77 15.62
CA LYS A 143 -19.42 3.64 14.75
C LYS A 143 -20.39 3.55 13.58
N LEU A 144 -19.98 4.04 12.42
CA LEU A 144 -20.68 3.86 11.15
C LEU A 144 -19.99 2.75 10.36
N ASN A 145 -20.76 1.80 9.81
CA ASN A 145 -20.20 0.72 9.00
C ASN A 145 -20.18 1.13 7.52
N PHE A 146 -19.01 1.52 7.02
CA PHE A 146 -18.80 1.87 5.61
C PHE A 146 -17.80 0.93 4.91
N LYS A 147 -17.81 -0.36 5.28
CA LYS A 147 -16.97 -1.37 4.61
C LYS A 147 -17.43 -1.58 3.17
N ARG A 148 -16.56 -1.28 2.21
CA ARG A 148 -16.76 -1.57 0.80
C ARG A 148 -15.55 -2.33 0.25
N PRO A 149 -15.75 -3.49 -0.42
CA PRO A 149 -14.65 -4.14 -1.13
C PRO A 149 -14.21 -3.24 -2.28
N PHE A 150 -12.93 -3.25 -2.65
CA PHE A 150 -12.49 -2.62 -3.90
C PHE A 150 -12.79 -3.55 -5.07
N LEU A 151 -13.50 -3.05 -6.06
CA LEU A 151 -13.82 -3.77 -7.29
C LEU A 151 -12.86 -3.33 -8.40
N TYR A 152 -12.15 -4.29 -8.97
CA TYR A 152 -11.29 -4.08 -10.13
C TYR A 152 -11.82 -4.91 -11.29
N GLU A 153 -11.87 -4.30 -12.46
CA GLU A 153 -12.25 -4.99 -13.69
C GLU A 153 -11.01 -5.18 -14.55
N ILE A 154 -10.52 -6.41 -14.67
CA ILE A 154 -9.30 -6.74 -15.41
C ILE A 154 -9.62 -7.77 -16.50
N PRO A 155 -9.45 -7.47 -17.80
CA PRO A 155 -9.62 -8.46 -18.85
C PRO A 155 -8.51 -9.51 -18.79
N ASP A 156 -8.86 -10.77 -19.05
CA ASP A 156 -7.88 -11.84 -19.25
C ASP A 156 -7.41 -11.95 -20.72
N ALA A 157 -6.59 -12.97 -21.00
CA ALA A 157 -6.00 -13.18 -22.33
C ALA A 157 -7.03 -13.42 -23.44
N GLU A 158 -8.23 -13.89 -23.09
CA GLU A 158 -9.33 -14.14 -24.02
C GLU A 158 -10.27 -12.92 -24.15
N GLY A 159 -9.94 -11.82 -23.45
CA GLY A 159 -10.77 -10.62 -23.39
C GLY A 159 -11.96 -10.75 -22.43
N ILE A 160 -12.01 -11.79 -21.60
CA ILE A 160 -13.08 -11.99 -20.63
C ILE A 160 -12.79 -11.14 -19.40
N MET A 161 -13.77 -10.32 -19.00
CA MET A 161 -13.65 -9.47 -17.81
C MET A 161 -13.64 -10.31 -16.53
N ARG A 162 -12.63 -10.08 -15.69
CA ARG A 162 -12.52 -10.62 -14.33
C ARG A 162 -12.79 -9.50 -13.32
N TYR A 163 -13.47 -9.86 -12.23
CA TYR A 163 -13.95 -8.97 -11.16
C TYR A 163 -13.33 -9.36 -9.81
#